data_AF-A0A924BTH3-F1
#
_entry.id   AF-A0A924BTH3-F1
#
_cell.length_a   1.000
_cell.length_b   1.000
_cell.length_c   1.000
_cell.angle_alpha   90.00
_cell.angle_beta   90.00
_cell.angle_gamma   90.00
#
_symmetry.space_group_name_H-M   'P 1'
#
loop_
_entity.id
_entity.type
_entity.pdbx_description
1 polymer ?
#
loop_
_entity_poly.entity_id
_entity_poly.type
_entity_poly.pdbx_seq_one_letter_code
_entity_poly.pdbx_strand_id
1 'polypeptide(L)'
;MIAFASFCGSVAIFLKLQKRNVLRLPIQSEDETVEVKQIFGRALLTLTAFAAVMLAYISFQYKIGEMGSPSGTALPFRIKGLIFYARIICVPLILLFSIYLLDRSDDFRWSRVGIMILLLNGIVDMFLRNSRSSLLLALLLIGFLIFVNGVRLRHKEKVFLGAVALFALFMVPIMTEYRHMRTALKLSQFNAILAVFEHTGGNWIQQLADAIKFVLFRMPGIESLWCQLALGARPLGLHSFEIIRSTNGIAGYLTFAIHPMKLGDNTLLAPGFVGWLYMVGGAPIIILGSSIIGFITVYIWKLLAVIFTNSYVIAKVFLLWMLFIALTEGTLDSMGLMITAGITTIIFVEVLVRRLFRIVVI
;
A
#
# COMPACT_ATOMS: atom_id res chain seq x y z
N MET A 1 12.75 18.47 -1.66
CA MET A 1 12.82 19.11 -0.32
C MET A 1 11.69 20.10 -0.07
N ILE A 2 11.44 21.07 -0.96
CA ILE A 2 10.36 22.07 -0.81
C ILE A 2 9.00 21.43 -0.51
N ALA A 3 8.56 20.45 -1.31
CA ALA A 3 7.29 19.74 -1.13
C ALA A 3 7.12 19.10 0.27
N PHE A 4 8.20 18.53 0.79
CA PHE A 4 8.19 17.89 2.11
C PHE A 4 8.14 18.95 3.22
N ALA A 5 8.92 20.02 3.10
CA ALA A 5 8.92 21.12 4.06
C ALA A 5 7.55 21.82 4.15
N SER A 6 6.89 22.07 3.01
CA SER A 6 5.54 22.64 2.98
C SER A 6 4.48 21.68 3.53
N PHE A 7 4.55 20.39 3.20
CA PHE A 7 3.69 19.38 3.81
C PHE A 7 3.86 19.34 5.33
N CYS A 8 5.09 19.19 5.83
CA CYS A 8 5.36 19.15 7.27
C CYS A 8 4.98 20.45 7.98
N GLY A 9 5.25 21.61 7.37
CA GLY A 9 4.86 22.92 7.89
C GLY A 9 3.35 23.06 8.04
N SER A 10 2.59 22.69 7.01
CA SER A 10 1.12 22.74 7.05
C SER A 10 0.53 21.79 8.11
N VAL A 11 1.05 20.57 8.22
CA VAL A 11 0.68 19.60 9.26
C VAL A 11 0.96 20.18 10.66
N ALA A 12 2.15 20.73 10.89
CA ALA A 12 2.55 21.30 12.18
C ALA A 12 1.68 22.50 12.58
N ILE A 13 1.43 23.43 11.66
CA ILE A 13 0.56 24.59 11.88
C ILE A 13 -0.84 24.14 12.27
N PHE A 14 -1.41 23.21 11.50
CA PHE A 14 -2.79 22.79 11.72
C PHE A 14 -2.96 21.95 13.00
N LEU A 15 -2.01 21.07 13.32
CA LEU A 15 -1.98 20.38 14.60
C LEU A 15 -1.91 21.36 15.79
N LYS A 16 -1.12 22.43 15.67
CA LYS A 16 -1.01 23.48 16.70
C LYS A 16 -2.35 24.22 16.89
N LEU A 17 -3.01 24.61 15.81
CA LEU A 17 -4.33 25.27 15.85
C LEU A 17 -5.38 24.37 16.52
N GLN A 18 -5.28 23.08 16.29
CA GLN A 18 -6.25 22.10 16.73
C GLN A 18 -6.07 21.55 18.15
N LYS A 19 -4.93 21.80 18.80
CA LYS A 19 -4.65 21.34 20.18
C LYS A 19 -5.67 21.85 21.21
N ARG A 20 -6.47 22.87 20.85
CA ARG A 20 -7.52 23.47 21.70
C ARG A 20 -8.83 22.66 21.80
N ASN A 21 -9.10 21.72 20.90
CA ASN A 21 -10.39 21.00 20.85
C ASN A 21 -10.17 19.48 20.96
N VAL A 22 -9.70 19.00 22.11
CA VAL A 22 -9.59 17.56 22.38
C VAL A 22 -10.97 17.03 22.74
N LEU A 23 -11.66 16.44 21.76
CA LEU A 23 -12.83 15.60 22.03
C LEU A 23 -12.39 14.44 22.94
N ARG A 24 -12.89 14.43 24.18
CA ARG A 24 -12.82 13.24 25.03
C ARG A 24 -13.78 12.21 24.44
N LEU A 25 -13.23 11.10 23.96
CA LEU A 25 -14.05 9.97 23.54
C LEU A 25 -14.62 9.29 24.80
N PRO A 26 -15.90 8.88 24.78
CA PRO A 26 -16.51 8.17 25.89
C PRO A 26 -15.84 6.80 26.08
N ILE A 27 -15.50 6.49 27.32
CA ILE A 27 -14.98 5.18 27.75
C ILE A 27 -16.18 4.23 27.81
N GLN A 28 -16.24 3.24 26.91
CA GLN A 28 -17.24 2.17 26.96
C GLN A 28 -16.78 1.07 27.92
N SER A 29 -17.72 0.51 28.70
CA SER A 29 -17.51 -0.61 29.61
C SER A 29 -17.12 -1.90 28.86
N GLU A 30 -16.03 -2.55 29.28
CA GLU A 30 -15.24 -3.46 28.43
C GLU A 30 -15.62 -4.96 28.52
N ASP A 31 -16.13 -5.46 29.65
CA ASP A 31 -15.97 -6.90 29.99
C ASP A 31 -16.77 -7.92 29.16
N GLU A 32 -18.09 -7.78 28.98
CA GLU A 32 -18.88 -8.78 28.21
C GLU A 32 -18.58 -8.77 26.70
N THR A 33 -17.93 -7.71 26.21
CA THR A 33 -17.64 -7.58 24.77
C THR A 33 -16.39 -8.33 24.33
N VAL A 34 -15.56 -8.82 25.26
CA VAL A 34 -14.24 -9.39 24.94
C VAL A 34 -14.35 -10.75 24.26
N GLU A 35 -15.16 -11.67 24.79
CA GLU A 35 -15.25 -13.03 24.24
C GLU A 35 -15.84 -13.05 22.82
N VAL A 36 -16.92 -12.29 22.60
CA VAL A 36 -17.56 -12.17 21.28
C VAL A 36 -16.59 -11.56 20.26
N LYS A 37 -15.79 -10.56 20.67
CA LYS A 37 -14.72 -10.01 19.84
C LYS A 37 -13.69 -11.10 19.50
N GLN A 38 -13.23 -11.89 20.46
CA GLN A 38 -12.26 -12.95 20.17
C GLN A 38 -12.79 -13.96 19.15
N ILE A 39 -14.00 -14.49 19.36
CA ILE A 39 -14.62 -15.47 18.44
C ILE A 39 -14.78 -14.86 17.05
N PHE A 40 -15.32 -13.64 16.97
CA PHE A 40 -15.50 -12.95 15.70
C PHE A 40 -14.16 -12.68 14.99
N GLY A 41 -13.15 -12.20 15.72
CA GLY A 41 -11.82 -11.92 15.20
C GLY A 41 -11.14 -13.17 14.64
N ARG A 42 -11.26 -14.32 15.33
CA ARG A 42 -10.75 -15.61 14.86
C ARG A 42 -11.47 -16.06 13.59
N ALA A 43 -12.80 -16.01 13.57
CA ALA A 43 -13.61 -16.39 12.41
C ALA A 43 -13.32 -15.50 11.18
N LEU A 44 -13.19 -14.19 11.39
CA LEU A 44 -12.85 -13.24 10.33
C LEU A 44 -11.44 -13.50 9.79
N LEU A 45 -10.48 -13.77 10.69
CA LEU A 45 -9.11 -14.10 10.30
C LEU A 45 -9.04 -15.38 9.45
N THR A 46 -9.69 -16.45 9.87
CA THR A 46 -9.67 -17.73 9.14
C THR A 46 -10.37 -17.62 7.78
N LEU A 47 -11.53 -16.97 7.72
CA LEU A 47 -12.24 -16.71 6.47
C LEU A 47 -11.39 -15.87 5.50
N THR A 48 -10.71 -14.84 6.02
CA THR A 48 -9.86 -13.96 5.20
C THR A 48 -8.62 -14.70 4.70
N ALA A 49 -8.01 -15.55 5.53
CA ALA A 49 -6.89 -16.39 5.11
C ALA A 49 -7.30 -17.36 4.00
N PHE A 50 -8.47 -18.01 4.13
CA PHE A 50 -9.01 -18.87 3.08
C PHE A 50 -9.29 -18.09 1.79
N ALA A 51 -9.92 -16.92 1.89
CA ALA A 51 -10.18 -16.04 0.75
C ALA A 51 -8.88 -15.58 0.07
N ALA A 52 -7.83 -15.27 0.85
CA ALA A 52 -6.52 -14.89 0.33
C ALA A 52 -5.90 -16.01 -0.52
N VAL A 53 -5.95 -17.26 -0.04
CA VAL A 53 -5.46 -18.43 -0.80
C VAL A 53 -6.27 -18.64 -2.09
N MET A 54 -7.60 -18.57 -2.02
CA MET A 54 -8.46 -18.69 -3.21
C MET A 54 -8.18 -17.59 -4.24
N LEU A 55 -8.08 -16.33 -3.81
CA LEU A 55 -7.76 -15.21 -4.71
C LEU A 55 -6.34 -15.31 -5.27
N ALA A 56 -5.38 -15.82 -4.50
CA ALA A 56 -4.03 -16.09 -4.99
C ALA A 56 -4.02 -17.17 -6.07
N TYR A 57 -4.74 -18.28 -5.87
CA TYR A 57 -4.90 -19.34 -6.87
C TYR A 57 -5.54 -18.84 -8.16
N ILE A 58 -6.65 -18.09 -8.06
CA ILE A 58 -7.31 -17.49 -9.24
C ILE A 58 -6.36 -16.52 -9.95
N SER A 59 -5.64 -15.68 -9.19
CA SER A 59 -4.67 -14.73 -9.76
C SER A 59 -3.55 -15.44 -10.50
N PHE A 60 -3.06 -16.57 -9.96
CA PHE A 60 -2.04 -17.40 -10.60
C PHE A 60 -2.57 -17.97 -11.93
N GLN A 61 -3.74 -18.60 -11.91
CA GLN A 61 -4.34 -19.24 -13.08
C GLN A 61 -4.60 -18.26 -14.23
N TYR A 62 -5.11 -17.07 -13.92
CA TYR A 62 -5.47 -16.05 -14.92
C TYR A 62 -4.39 -14.97 -15.14
N LYS A 63 -3.19 -15.13 -14.55
CA LYS A 63 -2.08 -14.18 -14.62
C LYS A 63 -2.52 -12.74 -14.29
N ILE A 64 -3.23 -12.58 -13.17
CA ILE A 64 -3.78 -11.30 -12.73
C ILE A 64 -2.72 -10.51 -11.99
N GLY A 65 -2.39 -9.32 -12.50
CA GLY A 65 -1.44 -8.42 -11.85
C GLY A 65 0.03 -8.82 -12.01
N GLU A 66 0.34 -9.74 -12.92
CA GLU A 66 1.72 -10.11 -13.26
C GLU A 66 2.40 -8.96 -14.03
N MET A 67 3.47 -8.40 -13.46
CA MET A 67 4.23 -7.34 -14.12
C MET A 67 5.12 -7.87 -15.24
N GLY A 68 5.14 -7.19 -16.39
CA GLY A 68 6.02 -7.52 -17.52
C GLY A 68 5.57 -8.73 -18.36
N SER A 69 4.36 -9.22 -18.13
CA SER A 69 3.73 -10.30 -18.91
C SER A 69 2.56 -9.72 -19.70
N PRO A 70 2.30 -10.16 -20.95
CA PRO A 70 1.11 -9.75 -21.66
C PRO A 70 -0.11 -10.07 -20.81
N SER A 71 -1.04 -9.11 -20.73
CA SER A 71 -2.27 -9.22 -19.97
C SER A 71 -2.93 -10.57 -20.29
N GLY A 72 -2.92 -11.50 -19.32
CA GLY A 72 -3.63 -12.78 -19.45
C GLY A 72 -5.09 -12.56 -19.86
N THR A 73 -5.76 -13.62 -20.30
CA THR A 73 -7.13 -13.59 -20.88
C THR A 73 -8.04 -12.60 -20.16
N ALA A 74 -8.68 -11.71 -20.94
CA ALA A 74 -9.58 -10.72 -20.40
C ALA A 74 -10.80 -11.44 -19.81
N LEU A 75 -11.01 -11.31 -18.50
CA LEU A 75 -12.21 -11.82 -17.84
C LEU A 75 -13.39 -10.86 -18.08
N PRO A 76 -14.61 -11.39 -18.27
CA PRO A 76 -15.79 -10.57 -18.51
C PRO A 76 -16.08 -9.66 -17.31
N PHE A 77 -16.84 -8.58 -17.55
CA PHE A 77 -17.30 -7.64 -16.51
C PHE A 77 -16.19 -7.03 -15.62
N ARG A 78 -14.95 -6.96 -16.13
CA ARG A 78 -13.79 -6.43 -15.39
C ARG A 78 -13.50 -7.17 -14.07
N ILE A 79 -13.91 -8.45 -13.96
CA ILE A 79 -13.68 -9.29 -12.78
C ILE A 79 -12.20 -9.35 -12.39
N LYS A 80 -11.30 -9.27 -13.38
CA LYS A 80 -9.85 -9.18 -13.17
C LYS A 80 -9.44 -8.01 -12.25
N GLY A 81 -10.05 -6.85 -12.45
CA GLY A 81 -9.81 -5.66 -11.62
C GLY A 81 -10.34 -5.85 -10.21
N LEU A 82 -11.52 -6.45 -10.05
CA LEU A 82 -12.11 -6.73 -8.75
C LEU A 82 -11.22 -7.68 -7.93
N ILE A 83 -10.75 -8.79 -8.53
CA ILE A 83 -9.84 -9.73 -7.87
C ILE A 83 -8.53 -9.05 -7.49
N PHE A 84 -7.98 -8.22 -8.39
CA PHE A 84 -6.74 -7.47 -8.14
C PHE A 84 -6.87 -6.55 -6.93
N TYR A 85 -7.92 -5.72 -6.87
CA TYR A 85 -8.13 -4.81 -5.73
C TYR A 85 -8.56 -5.53 -4.46
N ALA A 86 -9.35 -6.61 -4.56
CA ALA A 86 -9.70 -7.43 -3.41
C ALA A 86 -8.45 -7.99 -2.72
N ARG A 87 -7.50 -8.50 -3.50
CA ARG A 87 -6.26 -9.07 -3.00
C ARG A 87 -5.30 -8.01 -2.46
N ILE A 88 -5.12 -6.90 -3.17
CA ILE A 88 -4.14 -5.88 -2.80
C ILE A 88 -4.64 -5.01 -1.65
N ILE A 89 -5.96 -4.78 -1.54
CA ILE A 89 -6.54 -3.80 -0.63
C ILE A 89 -7.44 -4.46 0.41
N CYS A 90 -8.48 -5.15 -0.04
CA CYS A 90 -9.51 -5.64 0.89
C CYS A 90 -8.93 -6.69 1.85
N VAL A 91 -8.18 -7.67 1.34
CA VAL A 91 -7.58 -8.73 2.15
C VAL A 91 -6.62 -8.16 3.22
N PRO A 92 -5.61 -7.31 2.89
CA PRO A 92 -4.75 -6.73 3.91
C PRO A 92 -5.50 -5.89 4.95
N LEU A 93 -6.51 -5.11 4.54
CA LEU A 93 -7.29 -4.29 5.49
C LEU A 93 -8.12 -5.15 6.45
N ILE A 94 -8.75 -6.21 5.96
CA ILE A 94 -9.51 -7.13 6.82
C ILE A 94 -8.55 -7.89 7.75
N LEU A 95 -7.38 -8.33 7.27
CA LEU A 95 -6.37 -8.94 8.13
C LEU A 95 -5.89 -7.99 9.23
N LEU A 96 -5.58 -6.73 8.90
CA LEU A 96 -5.21 -5.72 9.89
C LEU A 96 -6.32 -5.50 10.91
N PHE A 97 -7.58 -5.48 10.48
CA PHE A 97 -8.72 -5.36 11.38
C PHE A 97 -8.83 -6.55 12.34
N SER A 98 -8.68 -7.78 11.86
CA SER A 98 -8.67 -8.97 12.71
C SER A 98 -7.51 -8.95 13.72
N ILE A 99 -6.29 -8.59 13.27
CA ILE A 99 -5.11 -8.45 14.15
C ILE A 99 -5.38 -7.44 15.27
N TYR A 100 -5.92 -6.26 14.91
CA TYR A 100 -6.26 -5.20 15.84
C TYR A 100 -7.29 -5.67 16.88
N LEU A 101 -8.37 -6.28 16.41
CA LEU A 101 -9.48 -6.70 17.27
C LEU A 101 -9.08 -7.84 18.22
N LEU A 102 -8.25 -8.78 17.75
CA LEU A 102 -7.69 -9.85 18.59
C LEU A 102 -6.68 -9.32 19.63
N ASP A 103 -5.80 -8.36 19.25
CA ASP A 103 -4.84 -7.77 20.21
C ASP A 103 -5.54 -6.93 21.29
N ARG A 104 -6.66 -6.28 20.94
CA ARG A 104 -7.49 -5.52 21.87
C ARG A 104 -8.35 -6.40 22.79
N SER A 105 -8.57 -7.64 22.42
CA SER A 105 -9.32 -8.61 23.23
C SER A 105 -8.37 -9.56 23.99
N ASP A 106 -7.09 -9.18 24.13
CA ASP A 106 -6.01 -9.94 24.76
C ASP A 106 -5.76 -11.35 24.19
N ASP A 107 -6.26 -11.66 23.00
CA ASP A 107 -5.96 -12.88 22.28
C ASP A 107 -4.68 -12.70 21.44
N PHE A 108 -3.57 -12.60 22.17
CA PHE A 108 -2.28 -12.34 21.56
C PHE A 108 -1.92 -13.42 20.55
N ARG A 109 -2.12 -14.70 20.87
CA ARG A 109 -1.71 -15.83 20.00
C ARG A 109 -2.29 -15.70 18.60
N TRP A 110 -3.61 -15.50 18.48
CA TRP A 110 -4.26 -15.37 17.19
C TRP A 110 -3.93 -14.07 16.48
N SER A 111 -3.71 -12.98 17.22
CA SER A 111 -3.18 -11.73 16.63
C SER A 111 -1.81 -11.95 15.97
N ARG A 112 -0.92 -12.75 16.56
CA ARG A 112 0.40 -13.08 15.96
C ARG A 112 0.26 -13.99 14.75
N VAL A 113 -0.68 -14.95 14.80
CA VAL A 113 -1.04 -15.76 13.62
C VAL A 113 -1.51 -14.85 12.48
N GLY A 114 -2.31 -13.82 12.77
CA GLY A 114 -2.72 -12.83 11.77
C GLY A 114 -1.56 -12.04 11.17
N ILE A 115 -0.59 -11.63 11.98
CA ILE A 115 0.64 -10.98 11.49
C ILE A 115 1.41 -11.93 10.54
N MET A 116 1.55 -13.21 10.91
CA MET A 116 2.21 -14.20 10.05
C MET A 116 1.47 -14.41 8.74
N ILE A 117 0.14 -14.50 8.77
CA ILE A 117 -0.70 -14.63 7.56
C ILE A 117 -0.51 -13.40 6.66
N LEU A 118 -0.47 -12.19 7.23
CA LEU A 118 -0.24 -10.96 6.45
C LEU A 118 1.15 -10.96 5.79
N LEU A 119 2.19 -11.40 6.49
CA LEU A 119 3.54 -11.53 5.93
C LEU A 119 3.60 -12.60 4.83
N LEU A 120 3.01 -13.77 5.05
CA LEU A 120 2.91 -14.83 4.05
C LEU A 120 2.13 -14.37 2.81
N ASN A 121 1.04 -13.63 2.99
CA ASN A 121 0.32 -13.00 1.88
C ASN A 121 1.23 -12.04 1.10
N GLY A 122 2.05 -11.24 1.77
CA GLY A 122 3.07 -10.39 1.14
C GLY A 122 4.10 -11.17 0.31
N ILE A 123 4.56 -12.33 0.80
CA ILE A 123 5.48 -13.23 0.07
C ILE A 123 4.79 -13.83 -1.16
N VAL A 124 3.57 -14.35 -1.01
CA VAL A 124 2.79 -14.92 -2.12
C VAL A 124 2.51 -13.85 -3.20
N ASP A 125 2.19 -12.62 -2.78
CA ASP A 125 2.03 -11.47 -3.67
C ASP A 125 3.32 -11.05 -4.37
N MET A 126 4.48 -11.19 -3.71
CA MET A 126 5.79 -10.90 -4.30
C MET A 126 6.06 -11.83 -5.49
N PHE A 127 5.85 -13.13 -5.32
CA PHE A 127 6.06 -14.12 -6.38
C PHE A 127 5.01 -14.05 -7.49
N LEU A 128 3.72 -13.95 -7.14
CA LEU A 128 2.65 -13.96 -8.14
C LEU A 128 2.63 -12.71 -9.03
N ARG A 129 3.05 -11.56 -8.51
CA ARG A 129 3.07 -10.29 -9.27
C ARG A 129 4.44 -9.99 -9.89
N ASN A 130 5.47 -10.80 -9.61
CA ASN A 130 6.86 -10.48 -9.88
C ASN A 130 7.26 -9.09 -9.35
N SER A 131 6.74 -8.72 -8.16
CA SER A 131 6.91 -7.37 -7.59
C SER A 131 7.73 -7.39 -6.31
N ARG A 132 8.77 -6.56 -6.27
CA ARG A 132 9.69 -6.39 -5.13
C ARG A 132 9.03 -5.75 -3.91
N SER A 133 7.95 -4.97 -4.11
CA SER A 133 7.34 -4.15 -3.07
C SER A 133 6.28 -4.86 -2.23
N SER A 134 5.80 -6.04 -2.63
CA SER A 134 4.66 -6.69 -1.97
C SER A 134 4.95 -7.08 -0.51
N LEU A 135 6.13 -7.65 -0.22
CA LEU A 135 6.52 -7.98 1.16
C LEU A 135 6.82 -6.72 1.99
N LEU A 136 7.50 -5.74 1.39
CA LEU A 136 7.74 -4.44 2.02
C LEU A 136 6.43 -3.73 2.36
N LEU A 137 5.39 -3.88 1.53
CA LEU A 137 4.06 -3.35 1.81
C LEU A 137 3.43 -4.02 3.04
N ALA A 138 3.48 -5.35 3.16
CA ALA A 138 2.97 -6.04 4.35
C ALA A 138 3.68 -5.55 5.63
N LEU A 139 5.00 -5.40 5.58
CA LEU A 139 5.80 -4.84 6.68
C LEU A 139 5.43 -3.38 6.98
N LEU A 140 5.24 -2.56 5.96
CA LEU A 140 4.82 -1.16 6.09
C LEU A 140 3.46 -1.05 6.78
N LEU A 141 2.49 -1.89 6.39
CA LEU A 141 1.17 -1.93 7.00
C LEU A 141 1.23 -2.31 8.48
N ILE A 142 2.07 -3.28 8.85
CA ILE A 142 2.33 -3.61 10.26
C ILE A 142 3.01 -2.43 10.97
N GLY A 143 3.98 -1.78 10.34
CA GLY A 143 4.65 -0.59 10.86
C GLY A 143 3.67 0.55 11.15
N PHE A 144 2.74 0.82 10.23
CA PHE A 144 1.66 1.77 10.45
C PHE A 144 0.73 1.32 11.58
N LEU A 145 0.35 0.03 11.64
CA LEU A 145 -0.48 -0.48 12.72
C LEU A 145 0.18 -0.26 14.10
N ILE A 146 1.49 -0.47 14.21
CA ILE A 146 2.28 -0.16 15.42
C ILE A 146 2.28 1.35 15.69
N PHE A 147 2.51 2.17 14.66
CA PHE A 147 2.58 3.63 14.78
C PHE A 147 1.28 4.25 15.31
N VAL A 148 0.11 3.72 14.91
CA VAL A 148 -1.19 4.18 15.41
C VAL A 148 -1.59 3.48 16.73
N ASN A 149 -0.67 2.79 17.42
CA ASN A 149 -0.93 2.01 18.63
C ASN A 149 -2.06 0.97 18.47
N GLY A 150 -2.14 0.37 17.29
CA GLY A 150 -3.10 -0.68 16.96
C GLY A 150 -2.72 -2.06 17.47
N VAL A 151 -1.43 -2.33 17.69
CA VAL A 151 -0.96 -3.63 18.17
C VAL A 151 0.19 -3.48 19.15
N ARG A 152 0.19 -4.30 20.20
CA ARG A 152 1.25 -4.33 21.22
C ARG A 152 2.25 -5.45 20.92
N LEU A 153 3.45 -5.09 20.46
CA LEU A 153 4.51 -6.06 20.17
C LEU A 153 5.54 -6.16 21.29
N ARG A 154 5.91 -7.40 21.63
CA ARG A 154 7.00 -7.75 22.54
C ARG A 154 8.35 -7.53 21.86
N HIS A 155 9.43 -7.41 22.64
CA HIS A 155 10.78 -7.17 22.12
C HIS A 155 11.20 -8.24 21.08
N LYS A 156 10.98 -9.53 21.38
CA LYS A 156 11.29 -10.63 20.44
C LYS A 156 10.53 -10.52 19.12
N GLU A 157 9.28 -10.06 19.15
CA GLU A 157 8.45 -9.87 17.96
C GLU A 157 8.95 -8.69 17.12
N LYS A 158 9.41 -7.60 17.76
CA LYS A 158 10.06 -6.47 17.08
C LYS A 158 11.36 -6.89 16.39
N VAL A 159 12.18 -7.70 17.07
CA VAL A 159 13.42 -8.26 16.49
C VAL A 159 13.09 -9.15 15.29
N PHE A 160 12.08 -10.02 15.41
CA PHE A 160 11.60 -10.84 14.29
C PHE A 160 11.16 -9.99 13.10
N LEU A 161 10.32 -8.96 13.31
CA LEU A 161 9.91 -8.06 12.22
C LEU A 161 11.10 -7.31 11.61
N GLY A 162 12.09 -6.91 12.41
CA GLY A 162 13.35 -6.33 11.92
C GLY A 162 14.12 -7.30 11.03
N ALA A 163 14.21 -8.57 11.42
CA ALA A 163 14.83 -9.61 10.60
C ALA A 163 14.07 -9.85 9.29
N VAL A 164 12.73 -9.89 9.32
CA VAL A 164 11.91 -10.00 8.10
C VAL A 164 12.08 -8.77 7.20
N ALA A 165 12.23 -7.57 7.77
CA ALA A 165 12.52 -6.36 6.99
C ALA A 165 13.88 -6.42 6.31
N LEU A 166 14.92 -6.87 7.01
CA LEU A 166 16.24 -7.10 6.42
C LEU A 166 16.18 -8.15 5.30
N PHE A 167 15.46 -9.26 5.54
CA PHE A 167 15.23 -10.28 4.52
C PHE A 167 14.48 -9.71 3.31
N ALA A 168 13.47 -8.87 3.51
CA ALA A 168 12.73 -8.23 2.43
C ALA A 168 13.64 -7.33 1.57
N LEU A 169 14.55 -6.57 2.20
CA LEU A 169 15.57 -5.79 1.48
C LEU A 169 16.52 -6.67 0.69
N PHE A 170 16.95 -7.80 1.26
CA PHE A 170 17.80 -8.78 0.58
C PHE A 170 17.09 -9.47 -0.59
N MET A 171 15.77 -9.63 -0.53
CA MET A 171 14.97 -10.18 -1.63
C MET A 171 14.80 -9.23 -2.81
N VAL A 172 15.02 -7.92 -2.65
CA VAL A 172 14.89 -6.93 -3.75
C VAL A 172 15.79 -7.24 -4.97
N PRO A 173 17.11 -7.47 -4.84
CA PRO A 173 17.97 -7.81 -5.98
C PRO A 173 17.59 -9.17 -6.57
N ILE A 174 17.35 -10.19 -5.73
CA ILE A 174 16.91 -11.52 -6.17
C ILE A 174 15.64 -11.43 -7.02
N MET A 175 14.66 -10.66 -6.57
CA MET A 175 13.41 -10.46 -7.30
C MET A 175 13.58 -9.62 -8.57
N THR A 176 14.62 -8.78 -8.64
CA THR A 176 14.97 -8.03 -9.86
C THR A 176 15.51 -8.97 -10.93
N GLU A 177 16.47 -9.83 -10.57
CA GLU A 177 17.01 -10.86 -11.46
C GLU A 177 15.94 -11.89 -11.85
N TYR A 178 15.15 -12.35 -10.87
CA TYR A 178 14.02 -13.24 -11.14
C TYR A 178 13.05 -12.65 -12.15
N ARG A 179 12.71 -11.36 -12.01
CA ARG A 179 11.86 -10.67 -12.98
C ARG A 179 12.53 -10.62 -14.35
N HIS A 180 13.83 -10.32 -14.42
CA HIS A 180 14.57 -10.31 -15.68
C HIS A 180 14.53 -11.67 -16.37
N MET A 181 14.86 -12.75 -15.65
CA MET A 181 14.81 -14.12 -16.16
C MET A 181 13.40 -14.52 -16.61
N ARG A 182 12.35 -14.14 -15.86
CA ARG A 182 10.95 -14.38 -16.24
C ARG A 182 10.57 -13.67 -17.53
N THR A 183 10.94 -12.40 -17.68
CA THR A 183 10.52 -11.59 -18.83
C THR A 183 11.36 -11.82 -20.08
N ALA A 184 12.68 -11.96 -19.93
CA ALA A 184 13.61 -12.09 -21.05
C ALA A 184 13.64 -13.53 -21.59
N LEU A 185 13.70 -14.53 -20.70
CA LEU A 185 13.84 -15.93 -21.08
C LEU A 185 12.51 -16.70 -21.10
N LYS A 186 11.39 -16.06 -20.72
CA LYS A 186 10.05 -16.67 -20.66
C LYS A 186 9.99 -17.97 -19.85
N LEU A 187 10.90 -18.15 -18.90
CA LEU A 187 10.98 -19.35 -18.06
C LEU A 187 9.75 -19.48 -17.15
N SER A 188 9.40 -20.71 -16.76
CA SER A 188 8.40 -20.96 -15.70
C SER A 188 8.86 -20.35 -14.36
N GLN A 189 7.93 -20.13 -13.41
CA GLN A 189 8.26 -19.52 -12.11
C GLN A 189 9.36 -20.30 -11.38
N PHE A 190 9.26 -21.64 -11.36
CA PHE A 190 10.24 -22.48 -10.70
C PHE A 190 11.61 -22.44 -11.38
N ASN A 191 11.66 -22.54 -12.71
CA ASN A 191 12.92 -22.51 -13.46
C ASN A 191 13.62 -21.16 -13.36
N ALA A 192 12.86 -20.06 -13.31
CA ALA A 192 13.43 -18.74 -13.12
C ALA A 192 14.09 -18.58 -11.74
N ILE A 193 13.53 -19.19 -10.68
CA ILE A 193 14.16 -19.18 -9.35
C ILE A 193 15.49 -19.94 -9.38
N LEU A 194 15.51 -21.14 -9.98
CA LEU A 194 16.74 -21.93 -10.11
C LEU A 194 17.82 -21.17 -10.90
N ALA A 195 17.45 -20.56 -12.03
CA ALA A 195 18.36 -19.76 -12.84
C ALA A 195 18.95 -18.56 -12.09
N VAL A 196 18.17 -17.91 -11.21
CA VAL A 196 18.68 -16.82 -10.36
C VAL A 196 19.74 -17.34 -9.40
N PHE A 197 19.52 -18.48 -8.75
CA PHE A 197 20.51 -19.06 -7.84
C PHE A 197 21.80 -19.49 -8.55
N GLU A 198 21.70 -19.98 -9.78
CA GLU A 198 22.87 -20.29 -10.61
C GLU A 198 23.63 -19.03 -11.06
N HIS A 199 22.91 -17.93 -11.34
CA HIS A 199 23.52 -16.70 -11.85
C HIS A 199 24.08 -15.77 -10.76
N THR A 200 23.60 -15.84 -9.52
CA THR A 200 23.96 -14.88 -8.44
C THR A 200 25.33 -15.16 -7.79
N GLY A 201 26.26 -15.79 -8.52
CA GLY A 201 27.60 -16.11 -8.05
C GLY A 201 28.55 -14.91 -8.08
N GLY A 202 28.57 -14.08 -7.02
CA GLY A 202 29.83 -13.41 -6.64
C GLY A 202 29.78 -12.05 -5.94
N ASN A 203 28.74 -11.23 -6.10
CA ASN A 203 28.82 -9.83 -5.60
C ASN A 203 27.56 -9.32 -4.88
N TRP A 204 27.12 -10.10 -3.87
CA TRP A 204 25.93 -9.81 -3.06
C TRP A 204 25.99 -8.47 -2.31
N ILE A 205 27.17 -8.03 -1.90
CA ILE A 205 27.33 -6.76 -1.17
C ILE A 205 26.97 -5.58 -2.09
N GLN A 206 27.43 -5.61 -3.34
CA GLN A 206 27.11 -4.55 -4.30
C GLN A 206 25.63 -4.56 -4.67
N GLN A 207 25.05 -5.73 -4.89
CA GLN A 207 23.60 -5.87 -5.14
C GLN A 207 22.76 -5.35 -3.97
N LEU A 208 23.17 -5.61 -2.73
CA LEU A 208 22.51 -5.09 -1.54
C LEU A 208 22.65 -3.56 -1.44
N ALA A 209 23.84 -3.03 -1.71
CA ALA A 209 24.08 -1.58 -1.72
C ALA A 209 23.21 -0.88 -2.77
N ASP A 210 23.08 -1.46 -3.96
CA ASP A 210 22.24 -0.91 -5.03
C ASP A 210 20.74 -1.06 -4.72
N ALA A 211 20.33 -2.13 -4.03
CA ALA A 211 18.97 -2.26 -3.51
C ALA A 211 18.65 -1.20 -2.46
N ILE A 212 19.57 -0.91 -1.53
CA ILE A 212 19.41 0.14 -0.53
C ILE A 212 19.32 1.51 -1.21
N LYS A 213 20.22 1.81 -2.15
CA LYS A 213 20.15 3.05 -2.95
C LYS A 213 18.81 3.16 -3.66
N PHE A 214 18.39 2.09 -4.34
CA PHE A 214 17.10 2.05 -5.03
C PHE A 214 15.94 2.37 -4.09
N VAL A 215 15.88 1.73 -2.91
CA VAL A 215 14.83 2.00 -1.92
C VAL A 215 14.88 3.46 -1.42
N LEU A 216 16.06 3.99 -1.11
CA LEU A 216 16.24 5.35 -0.60
C LEU A 216 15.90 6.43 -1.63
N PHE A 217 16.21 6.22 -2.92
CA PHE A 217 15.91 7.18 -3.97
C PHE A 217 14.46 7.10 -4.47
N ARG A 218 13.85 5.91 -4.39
CA ARG A 218 12.49 5.68 -4.85
C ARG A 218 11.43 6.06 -3.82
N MET A 219 11.68 5.86 -2.52
CA MET A 219 10.72 6.17 -1.45
C MET A 219 10.25 7.64 -1.41
N PRO A 220 11.09 8.65 -1.68
CA PRO A 220 10.63 10.05 -1.70
C PRO A 220 9.84 10.45 -2.96
N GLY A 221 9.73 9.56 -3.96
CA GLY A 221 9.17 9.88 -5.29
C GLY A 221 10.03 10.85 -6.12
N ILE A 222 11.19 11.25 -5.59
CA ILE A 222 12.09 12.25 -6.20
C ILE A 222 12.68 11.73 -7.50
N GLU A 223 12.97 10.43 -7.60
CA GLU A 223 13.49 9.80 -8.82
C GLU A 223 12.62 10.14 -10.05
N SER A 224 11.29 10.02 -9.92
CA SER A 224 10.37 10.32 -11.02
C SER A 224 10.45 11.78 -11.49
N LEU A 225 10.58 12.72 -10.55
CA LEU A 225 10.74 14.14 -10.84
C LEU A 225 12.12 14.42 -11.47
N TRP A 226 13.18 13.78 -10.97
CA TRP A 226 14.51 13.94 -11.55
C TRP A 226 14.50 13.46 -13.00
N CYS A 227 13.98 12.26 -13.29
CA CYS A 227 13.88 11.76 -14.65
C CYS A 227 13.07 12.68 -15.56
N GLN A 228 11.97 13.25 -15.07
CA GLN A 228 11.21 14.27 -15.80
C GLN A 228 12.04 15.50 -16.14
N LEU A 229 12.73 16.07 -15.16
CA LEU A 229 13.56 17.25 -15.34
C LEU A 229 14.74 16.98 -16.30
N ALA A 230 15.38 15.81 -16.15
CA ALA A 230 16.50 15.41 -16.99
C ALA A 230 16.10 15.25 -18.47
N LEU A 231 14.86 14.81 -18.73
CA LEU A 231 14.30 14.71 -20.08
C LEU A 231 13.65 16.01 -20.57
N GLY A 232 13.84 17.12 -19.86
CA GLY A 232 13.34 18.43 -20.28
C GLY A 232 11.82 18.60 -20.15
N ALA A 233 11.17 17.81 -19.29
CA ALA A 233 9.74 17.97 -19.02
C ALA A 233 9.43 19.37 -18.47
N ARG A 234 8.51 20.06 -19.14
CA ARG A 234 8.00 21.37 -18.73
C ARG A 234 6.65 21.22 -18.04
N PRO A 235 6.32 22.10 -17.07
CA PRO A 235 4.99 22.12 -16.48
C PRO A 235 3.94 22.42 -17.55
N LEU A 236 2.82 21.70 -17.50
CA LEU A 236 1.76 21.74 -18.50
C LEU A 236 0.83 22.95 -18.34
N GLY A 237 0.75 23.51 -17.12
CA GLY A 237 -0.18 24.59 -16.81
C GLY A 237 -1.62 24.16 -17.08
N LEU A 238 -2.41 24.98 -17.78
CA LEU A 238 -3.82 24.68 -18.07
C LEU A 238 -4.03 23.43 -18.92
N HIS A 239 -3.06 23.06 -19.76
CA HIS A 239 -3.14 21.84 -20.58
C HIS A 239 -3.13 20.56 -19.73
N SER A 240 -2.75 20.64 -18.45
CA SER A 240 -2.85 19.50 -17.53
C SER A 240 -4.28 18.98 -17.38
N PHE A 241 -5.30 19.84 -17.48
CA PHE A 241 -6.70 19.41 -17.34
C PHE A 241 -7.15 18.51 -18.49
N GLU A 242 -6.67 18.77 -19.71
CA GLU A 242 -6.93 17.92 -20.87
C GLU A 242 -6.22 16.58 -20.72
N ILE A 243 -4.96 16.61 -20.29
CA ILE A 243 -4.15 15.39 -20.07
C ILE A 243 -4.73 14.53 -18.94
N ILE A 244 -5.18 15.11 -17.83
CA ILE A 244 -5.81 14.37 -16.73
C ILE A 244 -7.06 13.63 -17.20
N ARG A 245 -7.80 14.20 -18.17
CA ARG A 245 -8.99 13.56 -18.76
C ARG A 245 -8.66 12.54 -19.85
N SER A 246 -7.42 12.50 -20.32
CA SER A 246 -6.97 11.55 -21.34
C SER A 246 -6.80 10.14 -20.78
N THR A 247 -6.73 9.15 -21.67
CA THR A 247 -6.50 7.74 -21.31
C THR A 247 -5.16 7.60 -20.56
N ASN A 248 -5.19 7.06 -19.35
CA ASN A 248 -4.05 6.93 -18.43
C ASN A 248 -3.51 8.24 -17.84
N GLY A 249 -4.18 9.38 -18.03
CA GLY A 249 -3.89 10.62 -17.33
C GLY A 249 -2.45 11.12 -17.51
N ILE A 250 -1.90 11.69 -16.44
CA ILE A 250 -0.52 12.21 -16.42
C ILE A 250 0.50 11.06 -16.52
N ALA A 251 0.19 9.86 -16.02
CA ALA A 251 1.07 8.70 -16.20
C ALA A 251 1.24 8.35 -17.69
N GLY A 252 0.15 8.37 -18.46
CA GLY A 252 0.20 8.16 -19.91
C GLY A 252 1.05 9.22 -20.61
N TYR A 253 0.83 10.50 -20.29
CA TYR A 253 1.64 11.59 -20.84
C TYR A 253 3.14 11.43 -20.52
N LEU A 254 3.48 11.10 -19.27
CA LEU A 254 4.87 10.85 -18.88
C LEU A 254 5.49 9.68 -19.66
N THR A 255 4.72 8.62 -19.87
CA THR A 255 5.16 7.35 -20.47
C THR A 255 5.25 7.38 -21.99
N PHE A 256 4.53 8.27 -22.67
CA PHE A 256 4.50 8.28 -24.14
C PHE A 256 5.00 9.58 -24.75
N ALA A 257 4.81 10.71 -24.07
CA ALA A 257 5.25 12.01 -24.58
C ALA A 257 6.65 12.39 -24.08
N ILE A 258 6.94 12.15 -22.79
CA ILE A 258 8.23 12.54 -22.19
C ILE A 258 9.27 11.43 -22.35
N HIS A 259 8.92 10.20 -21.95
CA HIS A 259 9.72 9.02 -22.26
C HIS A 259 9.08 8.39 -23.48
N PRO A 260 9.62 8.47 -24.71
CA PRO A 260 8.94 7.93 -25.89
C PRO A 260 9.01 6.39 -25.93
N MET A 261 8.43 5.72 -24.92
CA MET A 261 8.30 4.27 -24.86
C MET A 261 7.29 3.80 -25.91
N LYS A 262 7.52 2.63 -26.52
CA LYS A 262 6.61 2.13 -27.54
C LYS A 262 5.35 1.62 -26.88
N LEU A 263 4.19 1.79 -27.53
CA LEU A 263 2.89 1.27 -27.06
C LEU A 263 2.90 -0.24 -26.76
N GLY A 264 3.83 -1.00 -27.35
CA GLY A 264 4.02 -2.43 -27.09
C GLY A 264 4.77 -2.78 -25.81
N ASP A 265 5.43 -1.83 -25.14
CA ASP A 265 6.39 -2.11 -24.07
C ASP A 265 5.74 -2.46 -22.72
N ASN A 266 4.40 -2.57 -22.63
CA ASN A 266 3.63 -2.97 -21.43
C ASN A 266 4.14 -2.34 -20.11
N THR A 267 4.64 -1.11 -20.19
CA THR A 267 5.21 -0.35 -19.08
C THR A 267 4.48 0.98 -18.96
N LEU A 268 4.17 1.36 -17.73
CA LEU A 268 3.61 2.65 -17.40
C LEU A 268 4.50 3.27 -16.31
N LEU A 269 4.99 4.47 -16.59
CA LEU A 269 5.69 5.29 -15.62
C LEU A 269 4.64 6.13 -14.88
N ALA A 270 4.49 5.85 -13.59
CA ALA A 270 3.69 6.69 -12.71
C ALA A 270 4.60 7.76 -12.09
N PRO A 271 4.34 9.07 -12.29
CA PRO A 271 4.96 10.08 -11.46
C PRO A 271 4.55 9.87 -9.99
N GLY A 272 5.51 9.98 -9.07
CA GLY A 272 5.17 10.17 -7.66
C GLY A 272 4.46 11.50 -7.47
N PHE A 273 3.81 11.71 -6.33
CA PHE A 273 3.00 12.90 -6.03
C PHE A 273 3.70 14.23 -6.36
N VAL A 274 4.99 14.35 -6.04
CA VAL A 274 5.76 15.58 -6.31
C VAL A 274 5.96 15.79 -7.81
N GLY A 275 6.28 14.72 -8.56
CA GLY A 275 6.36 14.77 -10.03
C GLY A 275 5.01 15.10 -10.66
N TRP A 276 3.92 14.57 -10.11
CA TRP A 276 2.57 14.88 -10.57
C TRP A 276 2.23 16.36 -10.40
N LEU A 277 2.48 16.95 -9.22
CA LEU A 277 2.28 18.39 -8.99
C LEU A 277 3.20 19.27 -9.86
N TYR A 278 4.44 18.83 -10.08
CA TYR A 278 5.36 19.51 -10.99
C TYR A 278 4.79 19.57 -12.42
N MET A 279 4.31 18.44 -12.93
CA MET A 279 3.71 18.36 -14.26
C MET A 279 2.48 19.26 -14.41
N VAL A 280 1.67 19.42 -13.36
CA VAL A 280 0.49 20.29 -13.39
C VAL A 280 0.87 21.77 -13.48
N GLY A 281 1.77 22.27 -12.64
CA GLY A 281 2.08 23.71 -12.65
C GLY A 281 3.39 24.10 -11.97
N GLY A 282 4.36 23.19 -11.95
CA GLY A 282 5.72 23.46 -11.49
C GLY A 282 5.82 23.71 -9.98
N ALA A 283 6.84 24.48 -9.59
CA ALA A 283 7.15 24.75 -8.18
C ALA A 283 6.01 25.41 -7.38
N PRO A 284 5.24 26.39 -7.91
CA PRO A 284 4.13 26.99 -7.18
C PRO A 284 3.05 25.96 -6.79
N ILE A 285 2.68 25.08 -7.72
CA ILE A 285 1.70 24.02 -7.47
C ILE A 285 2.24 22.95 -6.52
N ILE A 286 3.54 22.67 -6.54
CA ILE A 286 4.16 21.79 -5.54
C ILE A 286 3.92 22.33 -4.11
N ILE A 287 4.21 23.61 -3.87
CA ILE A 287 4.08 24.23 -2.54
C ILE A 287 2.61 24.26 -2.11
N LEU A 288 1.73 24.75 -3.00
CA LEU A 288 0.31 24.86 -2.70
C LEU A 288 -0.33 23.48 -2.50
N GLY A 289 -0.11 22.55 -3.41
CA GLY A 289 -0.69 21.21 -3.37
C GLY A 289 -0.24 20.40 -2.16
N SER A 290 1.05 20.41 -1.84
CA SER A 290 1.56 19.73 -0.62
C SER A 290 1.01 20.33 0.67
N SER A 291 0.82 21.66 0.74
CA SER A 291 0.21 22.33 1.89
C SER A 291 -1.27 21.95 2.05
N ILE A 292 -2.02 21.92 0.94
CA ILE A 292 -3.43 21.50 0.91
C ILE A 292 -3.55 20.04 1.36
N ILE A 293 -2.69 19.14 0.86
CA ILE A 293 -2.73 17.73 1.28
C ILE A 293 -2.37 17.56 2.75
N GLY A 294 -1.40 18.31 3.27
CA GLY A 294 -1.08 18.28 4.70
C GLY A 294 -2.29 18.69 5.55
N PHE A 295 -2.99 19.75 5.16
CA PHE A 295 -4.24 20.17 5.81
C PHE A 295 -5.32 19.08 5.75
N ILE A 296 -5.62 18.58 4.54
CA ILE A 296 -6.62 17.53 4.31
C ILE A 296 -6.29 16.28 5.13
N THR A 297 -5.01 15.89 5.18
CA THR A 297 -4.55 14.72 5.93
C THR A 297 -4.90 14.81 7.40
N VAL A 298 -4.57 15.93 8.06
CA VAL A 298 -4.86 16.09 9.50
C VAL A 298 -6.36 16.21 9.75
N TYR A 299 -7.10 16.89 8.85
CA TYR A 299 -8.55 16.95 8.94
C TYR A 299 -9.19 15.56 8.86
N ILE A 300 -8.86 14.78 7.82
CA ILE A 300 -9.35 13.41 7.65
C ILE A 300 -8.92 12.54 8.84
N TRP A 301 -7.66 12.63 9.29
CA TRP A 301 -7.16 11.85 10.43
C TRP A 301 -8.05 11.94 11.67
N LYS A 302 -8.58 13.14 11.95
CA LYS A 302 -9.53 13.36 13.03
C LYS A 302 -10.94 12.90 12.71
N LEU A 303 -11.41 13.23 11.51
CA LEU A 303 -12.73 12.82 11.04
C LEU A 303 -12.90 11.29 11.11
N LEU A 304 -11.85 10.53 10.79
CA LEU A 304 -11.85 9.07 10.87
C LEU A 304 -12.13 8.55 12.29
N ALA A 305 -11.66 9.23 13.33
CA ALA A 305 -11.94 8.84 14.72
C ALA A 305 -13.38 9.16 15.17
N VAL A 306 -14.07 10.04 14.46
CA VAL A 306 -15.47 10.40 14.71
C VAL A 306 -16.41 9.48 13.94
N ILE A 307 -16.10 9.22 12.66
CA ILE A 307 -16.94 8.41 11.77
C ILE A 307 -16.87 6.93 12.14
N PHE A 308 -15.66 6.41 12.33
CA PHE A 308 -15.41 5.01 12.63
C PHE A 308 -15.20 4.86 14.14
N THR A 309 -16.01 4.04 14.80
CA THR A 309 -15.91 3.85 16.25
C THR A 309 -15.05 2.64 16.57
N ASN A 310 -15.20 1.56 15.80
CA ASN A 310 -14.48 0.31 16.05
C ASN A 310 -13.26 0.12 15.14
N SER A 311 -13.31 0.67 13.92
CA SER A 311 -12.27 0.49 12.89
C SER A 311 -11.40 1.72 12.65
N TYR A 312 -11.45 2.74 13.51
CA TYR A 312 -10.70 4.00 13.30
C TYR A 312 -9.18 3.80 13.17
N VAL A 313 -8.61 2.83 13.87
CA VAL A 313 -7.18 2.50 13.77
C VAL A 313 -6.86 2.01 12.36
N ILE A 314 -7.68 1.12 11.81
CA ILE A 314 -7.50 0.58 10.47
C ILE A 314 -7.71 1.65 9.41
N ALA A 315 -8.69 2.53 9.63
CA ALA A 315 -8.91 3.66 8.75
C ALA A 315 -7.70 4.63 8.71
N LYS A 316 -7.06 4.87 9.87
CA LYS A 316 -5.82 5.67 9.95
C LYS A 316 -4.65 4.96 9.27
N VAL A 317 -4.49 3.65 9.44
CA VAL A 317 -3.49 2.85 8.72
C VAL A 317 -3.71 2.93 7.21
N PHE A 318 -4.96 2.83 6.76
CA PHE A 318 -5.32 2.98 5.35
C PHE A 318 -5.00 4.38 4.81
N LEU A 319 -5.28 5.43 5.58
CA LEU A 319 -4.91 6.81 5.21
C LEU A 319 -3.39 6.95 5.05
N LEU A 320 -2.59 6.45 6.01
CA LEU A 320 -1.13 6.47 5.91
C LEU A 320 -0.64 5.67 4.70
N TRP A 321 -1.28 4.55 4.41
CA TRP A 321 -0.97 3.74 3.25
C TRP A 321 -1.26 4.45 1.93
N MET A 322 -2.41 5.11 1.80
CA MET A 322 -2.73 5.91 0.61
C MET A 322 -1.78 7.10 0.46
N LEU A 323 -1.42 7.79 1.54
CA LEU A 323 -0.41 8.84 1.49
C LEU A 323 0.94 8.30 1.05
N PHE A 324 1.36 7.15 1.58
CA PHE A 324 2.61 6.52 1.18
C PHE A 324 2.60 6.15 -0.31
N ILE A 325 1.53 5.54 -0.82
CA ILE A 325 1.41 5.21 -2.25
C ILE A 325 1.46 6.48 -3.10
N ALA A 326 0.68 7.51 -2.75
CA ALA A 326 0.67 8.76 -3.49
C ALA A 326 2.09 9.36 -3.57
N LEU A 327 2.82 9.40 -2.45
CA LEU A 327 4.16 9.97 -2.39
C LEU A 327 5.20 9.17 -3.19
N THR A 328 5.07 7.84 -3.24
CA THR A 328 6.08 6.93 -3.81
C THR A 328 5.84 6.59 -5.28
N GLU A 329 4.67 6.06 -5.62
CA GLU A 329 4.43 5.39 -6.91
C GLU A 329 3.01 5.62 -7.46
N GLY A 330 2.24 6.55 -6.89
CA GLY A 330 0.83 6.75 -7.20
C GLY A 330 0.56 8.05 -7.93
N THR A 331 -0.13 7.96 -9.07
CA THR A 331 -0.83 9.11 -9.63
C THR A 331 -2.19 9.25 -8.97
N LEU A 332 -2.61 10.48 -8.65
CA LEU A 332 -3.93 10.71 -8.03
C LEU A 332 -5.08 10.17 -8.92
N ASP A 333 -4.89 10.19 -10.24
CA ASP A 333 -5.81 9.64 -11.24
C ASP A 333 -6.00 8.12 -11.14
N SER A 334 -4.97 7.36 -10.77
CA SER A 334 -5.06 5.89 -10.70
C SER A 334 -5.50 5.37 -9.32
N MET A 335 -5.45 6.20 -8.29
CA MET A 335 -5.77 5.82 -6.90
C MET A 335 -7.27 5.74 -6.60
N GLY A 336 -8.14 6.28 -7.45
CA GLY A 336 -9.58 6.37 -7.17
C GLY A 336 -10.26 5.04 -6.84
N LEU A 337 -9.95 3.98 -7.62
CA LEU A 337 -10.46 2.63 -7.34
C LEU A 337 -9.88 2.04 -6.06
N MET A 338 -8.61 2.35 -5.75
CA MET A 338 -7.97 1.88 -4.52
C MET A 338 -8.62 2.48 -3.28
N ILE A 339 -8.83 3.80 -3.32
CA ILE A 339 -9.50 4.56 -2.26
C ILE A 339 -10.93 4.04 -2.07
N THR A 340 -11.67 3.85 -3.16
CA THR A 340 -13.05 3.35 -3.11
C THR A 340 -13.13 1.95 -2.51
N ALA A 341 -12.27 1.02 -2.95
CA ALA A 341 -12.23 -0.34 -2.43
C ALA A 341 -11.88 -0.38 -0.93
N GLY A 342 -10.88 0.42 -0.52
CA GLY A 342 -10.47 0.49 0.88
C GLY A 342 -11.51 1.11 1.79
N ILE A 343 -12.10 2.25 1.41
CA ILE A 343 -13.20 2.89 2.15
C ILE A 343 -14.39 1.92 2.28
N THR A 344 -14.79 1.28 1.18
CA THR A 344 -15.90 0.31 1.18
C THR A 344 -15.61 -0.87 2.12
N THR A 345 -14.36 -1.37 2.13
CA THR A 345 -13.94 -2.45 3.04
C THR A 345 -14.03 -2.03 4.49
N ILE A 346 -13.54 -0.83 4.84
CA ILE A 346 -13.58 -0.31 6.22
C ILE A 346 -15.03 -0.10 6.66
N ILE A 347 -15.88 0.48 5.81
CA ILE A 347 -17.31 0.66 6.11
C ILE A 347 -17.98 -0.69 6.32
N PHE A 348 -17.73 -1.67 5.44
CA PHE A 348 -18.31 -3.01 5.55
C PHE A 348 -17.95 -3.65 6.89
N VAL A 349 -16.66 -3.64 7.26
CA VAL A 349 -16.18 -4.20 8.52
C VAL A 349 -16.76 -3.45 9.72
N GLU A 350 -16.81 -2.12 9.70
CA GLU A 350 -17.42 -1.29 10.75
C GLU A 350 -18.90 -1.65 10.96
N VAL A 351 -19.68 -1.77 9.86
CA VAL A 351 -21.10 -2.11 9.91
C VAL A 351 -21.30 -3.51 10.47
N LEU A 352 -20.50 -4.48 10.02
CA LEU A 352 -20.58 -5.86 10.48
C LEU A 352 -20.33 -5.94 11.99
N VAL A 353 -19.28 -5.27 12.46
CA VAL A 353 -18.91 -5.19 13.88
C VAL A 353 -19.99 -4.51 14.72
N ARG A 354 -20.55 -3.39 14.25
CA ARG A 354 -21.65 -2.70 14.95
C ARG A 354 -22.90 -3.56 15.06
N ARG A 355 -23.23 -4.35 14.03
CA ARG A 355 -24.39 -5.25 14.06
C ARG A 355 -24.19 -6.38 15.05
N LEU A 356 -23.03 -7.04 15.03
CA LEU A 356 -22.74 -8.14 15.95
C LEU A 356 -22.73 -7.69 17.42
N PHE A 357 -22.11 -6.54 17.73
CA PHE A 357 -21.99 -6.08 19.12
C PHE A 357 -23.21 -5.35 19.66
N ARG A 358 -24.13 -4.86 18.82
CA ARG A 358 -25.43 -4.35 19.29
C ARG A 358 -26.37 -5.46 19.75
N ILE A 359 -26.30 -6.64 19.14
CA ILE A 359 -27.18 -7.77 19.44
C ILE A 359 -26.90 -8.36 20.83
N VAL A 360 -25.68 -8.19 21.34
CA VAL A 360 -25.26 -8.76 22.64
C VAL A 360 -25.67 -7.88 23.83
N VAL A 361 -26.08 -6.63 23.60
CA VAL A 361 -26.41 -5.65 24.66
C VAL A 361 -27.92 -5.53 24.92
N ILE A 362 -28.74 -6.38 24.28
CA ILE A 362 -30.20 -6.48 24.47
C ILE A 362 -30.50 -7.90 24.92
#